data_AF-A0A170WGX9-F1
#
_entry.id   AF-A0A170WGX9-F1
#
_cell.length_a   1.000
_cell.length_b   1.000
_cell.length_c   1.000
_cell.angle_alpha   90.00
_cell.angle_beta   90.00
_cell.angle_gamma   90.00
#
_symmetry.space_group_name_H-M   'P 1'
#
loop_
_entity.id
_entity.type
_entity.pdbx_description
1 polymer ?
#
loop_
_entity_poly.entity_id
_entity_poly.type
_entity_poly.pdbx_seq_one_letter_code
_entity_poly.pdbx_strand_id
1 'polypeptide(L)'
;TEGPVYVSDMQFQTILANKVMKAGEELGFKVFDLNDMMSSDGFMPVQVTGYNGARWSTDRALKQRLCKGRDNLKIITNTLVEKVLLKNGYEAIGVQFRRSGTSGVVKAKNTIVLYCRYCR
;
A
#
# COMPACT_ATOMS: atom_id res chain seq x y z
N THR A 1 5.94 5.07 16.76
CA THR A 1 6.06 3.72 16.14
C THR A 1 4.76 2.91 16.14
N GLU A 2 3.60 3.48 16.47
CA GLU A 2 2.31 2.74 16.56
C GLU A 2 1.47 2.78 15.26
N GLY A 3 2.13 2.87 14.11
CA GLY A 3 1.46 2.86 12.81
C GLY A 3 0.94 1.45 12.44
N PRO A 4 -0.08 1.34 11.58
CA PRO A 4 -0.58 0.03 11.11
C PRO A 4 0.37 -0.67 10.12
N VAL A 5 1.36 0.06 9.61
CA VAL A 5 2.34 -0.41 8.63
C VAL A 5 3.69 -0.50 9.32
N TYR A 6 4.26 -1.70 9.36
CA TYR A 6 5.61 -1.90 9.88
C TYR A 6 6.64 -1.54 8.83
N VAL A 7 7.64 -0.76 9.25
CA VAL A 7 8.87 -0.52 8.53
C VAL A 7 9.99 -1.09 9.41
N SER A 8 10.85 -1.92 8.81
CA SER A 8 11.94 -2.58 9.52
C SER A 8 13.19 -2.58 8.65
N ASP A 9 14.35 -2.69 9.28
CA ASP A 9 15.57 -3.05 8.57
C ASP A 9 15.43 -4.47 8.00
N MET A 10 16.19 -4.77 6.93
CA MET A 10 16.27 -6.14 6.43
C MET A 10 16.93 -7.04 7.48
N GLN A 11 16.27 -8.15 7.82
CA GLN A 11 16.80 -9.14 8.77
C GLN A 11 18.09 -9.80 8.28
N PHE A 12 18.24 -9.95 6.96
CA PHE A 12 19.45 -10.42 6.33
C PHE A 12 20.09 -9.31 5.52
N GLN A 13 21.35 -9.00 5.85
CA GLN A 13 22.16 -8.04 5.11
C GLN A 13 23.25 -8.79 4.35
N THR A 14 23.36 -8.52 3.05
CA THR A 14 24.40 -9.11 2.23
C THR A 14 25.74 -8.42 2.50
N ILE A 15 26.84 -9.15 2.28
CA ILE A 15 28.18 -8.55 2.31
C ILE A 15 28.28 -7.39 1.30
N LEU A 16 27.59 -7.52 0.16
CA LEU A 16 27.53 -6.48 -0.87
C LEU A 16 26.88 -5.20 -0.34
N ALA A 17 25.75 -5.28 0.38
CA ALA A 17 25.10 -4.10 0.94
C ALA A 17 26.07 -3.30 1.84
N ASN A 18 26.81 -3.99 2.70
CA ASN A 18 27.82 -3.37 3.56
C ASN A 18 28.99 -2.78 2.76
N LYS A 19 29.41 -3.44 1.68
CA LYS A 19 30.45 -2.91 0.78
C LYS A 19 30.01 -1.65 0.04
N VAL A 20 28.75 -1.57 -0.37
CA VAL A 20 28.19 -0.37 -1.02
C VAL A 20 28.17 0.82 -0.05
N MET A 21 27.78 0.60 1.22
CA MET A 21 27.82 1.67 2.24
C MET A 21 29.24 2.21 2.42
N LYS A 22 30.22 1.32 2.56
CA LYS A 22 31.65 1.70 2.71
C LYS A 22 32.19 2.44 1.49
N ALA A 23 31.86 1.99 0.28
CA ALA A 23 32.26 2.68 -0.94
C ALA A 23 31.67 4.10 -1.01
N GLY A 24 30.44 4.29 -0.51
CA GLY A 24 29.83 5.63 -0.35
C GLY A 24 30.66 6.53 0.56
N GLU A 25 31.09 6.01 1.71
CA GLU A 25 31.95 6.73 2.66
C GLU A 25 33.32 7.07 2.05
N GLU A 26 33.94 6.14 1.31
CA GLU A 26 35.20 6.36 0.60
C GLU A 26 35.10 7.47 -0.46
N LEU A 27 33.91 7.65 -1.05
CA LEU A 27 33.61 8.74 -1.99
C LEU A 27 33.21 10.06 -1.30
N GLY A 28 33.22 10.10 0.04
CA GLY A 28 32.90 11.29 0.83
C GLY A 28 31.41 11.48 1.15
N PHE A 29 30.56 10.52 0.83
CA PHE A 29 29.15 10.56 1.23
C PHE A 29 28.97 10.06 2.66
N LYS A 30 27.98 10.60 3.36
CA LYS A 30 27.64 10.13 4.71
C LYS A 30 26.65 8.97 4.64
N VAL A 31 26.74 8.06 5.61
CA VAL A 31 25.73 7.03 5.87
C VAL A 31 24.85 7.47 7.04
N PHE A 32 23.57 7.73 6.81
CA PHE A 32 22.62 8.20 7.82
C PHE A 32 21.16 7.87 7.43
N ASP A 33 20.19 8.20 8.28
CA ASP A 33 18.77 7.98 7.99
C ASP A 33 18.25 8.96 6.95
N LEU A 34 18.05 8.48 5.72
CA LEU A 34 17.52 9.29 4.61
C LEU A 34 16.03 9.66 4.77
N ASN A 35 15.33 9.20 5.82
CA ASN A 35 13.94 9.56 6.09
C ASN A 35 13.79 10.77 7.04
N ASP A 36 14.88 11.36 7.50
CA ASP A 36 14.89 12.43 8.52
C ASP A 36 14.34 13.80 8.04
N MET A 37 13.81 13.87 6.81
CA MET A 37 13.24 15.07 6.15
C MET A 37 14.19 16.27 5.98
N MET A 38 15.43 16.17 6.47
CA MET A 38 16.46 17.22 6.41
C MET A 38 17.57 16.86 5.39
N SER A 39 17.24 15.91 4.51
CA SER A 39 18.21 15.04 3.84
C SER A 39 19.18 15.76 2.92
N SER A 40 20.47 15.54 3.17
CA SER A 40 21.57 15.78 2.23
C SER A 40 21.80 14.54 1.36
N ASP A 41 22.62 14.63 0.33
CA ASP A 41 23.02 13.45 -0.44
C ASP A 41 23.81 12.46 0.44
N GLY A 42 23.44 11.18 0.39
CA GLY A 42 24.02 10.15 1.25
C GLY A 42 23.48 8.75 0.99
N PHE A 43 23.90 7.82 1.83
CA PHE A 43 23.50 6.42 1.76
C PHE A 43 22.81 5.96 3.04
N MET A 44 21.96 4.95 2.93
CA MET A 44 21.30 4.33 4.08
C MET A 44 21.12 2.83 3.80
N PRO A 45 21.24 1.96 4.82
CA PRO A 45 20.73 0.60 4.72
C PRO A 45 19.24 0.61 4.33
N VAL A 46 18.86 -0.23 3.37
CA VAL A 46 17.47 -0.26 2.92
C VAL A 46 16.54 -0.74 4.04
N GLN A 47 15.50 0.04 4.27
CA GLN A 47 14.36 -0.36 5.09
C GLN A 47 13.26 -0.93 4.21
N VAL A 48 12.56 -1.94 4.74
CA VAL A 48 11.50 -2.64 4.04
C VAL A 48 10.19 -2.52 4.80
N THR A 49 9.09 -2.51 4.06
CA THR A 49 7.76 -2.68 4.64
C THR A 49 7.53 -4.14 4.99
N GLY A 50 8.04 -4.56 6.15
CA GLY A 50 8.11 -5.94 6.58
C GLY A 50 7.98 -6.10 8.09
N TYR A 51 7.58 -7.30 8.50
CA TYR A 51 7.51 -7.69 9.91
C TYR A 51 7.78 -9.19 10.03
N ASN A 52 8.72 -9.57 10.90
CA ASN A 52 9.15 -10.95 11.12
C ASN A 52 9.48 -11.71 9.82
N GLY A 53 10.30 -11.09 8.96
CA GLY A 53 10.77 -11.68 7.70
C GLY A 53 9.71 -11.81 6.60
N ALA A 54 8.46 -11.39 6.86
CA ALA A 54 7.38 -11.40 5.89
C ALA A 54 7.05 -9.99 5.39
N ARG A 55 6.61 -9.90 4.13
CA ARG A 55 6.06 -8.67 3.55
C ARG A 55 4.86 -8.19 4.38
N TRP A 56 4.82 -6.89 4.66
CA TRP A 56 3.69 -6.24 5.33
C TRP A 56 2.89 -5.39 4.35
N SER A 57 1.95 -6.00 3.65
CA SER A 57 1.12 -5.33 2.65
C SER A 57 -0.02 -4.50 3.27
N THR A 58 -0.54 -3.54 2.51
CA THR A 58 -1.65 -2.67 2.95
C THR A 58 -2.92 -3.47 3.27
N ASP A 59 -3.24 -4.52 2.50
CA ASP A 59 -4.38 -5.39 2.78
C ASP A 59 -4.23 -6.14 4.11
N ARG A 60 -3.02 -6.59 4.44
CA ARG A 60 -2.72 -7.24 5.72
C ARG A 60 -2.85 -6.26 6.88
N ALA A 61 -2.29 -5.06 6.73
CA ALA A 61 -2.42 -3.98 7.71
C ALA A 61 -3.89 -3.63 7.99
N LEU A 62 -4.69 -3.45 6.94
CA LEU A 62 -6.13 -3.18 7.03
C LEU A 62 -6.90 -4.37 7.64
N LYS A 63 -6.54 -5.60 7.28
CA LYS A 63 -7.19 -6.80 7.83
C LYS A 63 -6.97 -6.93 9.34
N GLN A 64 -5.73 -6.71 9.79
CA GLN A 64 -5.40 -6.83 11.22
C GLN A 64 -6.04 -5.73 12.07
N ARG A 65 -6.11 -4.48 11.57
CA ARG A 65 -6.68 -3.36 12.32
C ARG A 65 -8.19 -3.20 12.18
N LEU A 66 -8.73 -3.34 10.97
CA LEU A 66 -10.09 -2.90 10.65
C LEU A 66 -11.07 -4.05 10.41
N CYS A 67 -10.59 -5.23 10.02
CA CYS A 67 -11.49 -6.32 9.59
C CYS A 67 -11.73 -7.38 10.67
N LYS A 68 -10.95 -7.42 11.75
CA LYS A 68 -11.21 -8.34 12.86
C LYS A 68 -12.47 -7.90 13.62
N GLY A 69 -13.57 -8.63 13.42
CA GLY A 69 -14.79 -8.53 14.23
C GLY A 69 -15.74 -7.39 13.88
N ARG A 70 -15.72 -6.86 12.64
CA ARG A 70 -16.64 -5.81 12.19
C ARG A 70 -17.60 -6.32 11.13
N ASP A 71 -18.89 -6.32 11.43
CA ASP A 71 -19.94 -6.80 10.51
C ASP A 71 -20.36 -5.75 9.46
N ASN A 72 -19.94 -4.50 9.64
CA ASN A 72 -20.27 -3.39 8.74
C ASN A 72 -19.32 -3.23 7.55
N LEU A 73 -18.31 -4.12 7.40
CA LEU A 73 -17.35 -4.10 6.31
C LEU A 73 -17.46 -5.39 5.48
N LYS A 74 -17.76 -5.25 4.18
CA LYS A 74 -17.83 -6.37 3.25
C LYS A 74 -16.75 -6.24 2.18
N ILE A 75 -15.84 -7.21 2.15
CA ILE A 75 -14.79 -7.30 1.14
C ILE A 75 -15.23 -8.28 0.06
N ILE A 76 -15.27 -7.82 -1.19
CA ILE A 76 -15.66 -8.62 -2.34
C ILE A 76 -14.46 -8.69 -3.30
N THR A 77 -13.87 -9.88 -3.44
CA THR A 77 -12.73 -10.13 -4.34
C THR A 77 -13.19 -10.74 -5.67
N ASN A 78 -12.25 -10.90 -6.62
CA ASN A 78 -12.52 -11.47 -7.95
C ASN A 78 -13.67 -10.76 -8.67
N THR A 79 -13.74 -9.44 -8.49
CA THR A 79 -14.85 -8.60 -8.94
C THR A 79 -14.26 -7.37 -9.61
N LEU A 80 -14.56 -7.21 -10.91
CA LEU A 80 -14.09 -6.09 -11.70
C LEU A 80 -15.18 -5.01 -11.72
N VAL A 81 -14.89 -3.81 -11.23
CA VAL A 81 -15.77 -2.66 -11.40
C VAL A 81 -15.63 -2.16 -12.84
N GLU A 82 -16.74 -2.14 -13.58
CA GLU A 82 -16.76 -1.79 -15.01
C GLU A 82 -17.19 -0.34 -15.25
N LYS A 83 -18.10 0.17 -14.41
CA LYS A 83 -18.71 1.50 -14.62
C LYS A 83 -19.18 2.11 -13.31
N VAL A 84 -19.02 3.43 -13.19
CA VAL A 84 -19.67 4.24 -12.15
C VAL A 84 -21.06 4.66 -12.66
N LEU A 85 -22.09 4.44 -11.83
CA LEU A 85 -23.46 4.83 -12.14
C LEU A 85 -23.69 6.27 -11.69
N LEU A 86 -24.09 7.12 -12.63
CA LEU A 86 -24.32 8.54 -12.40
C LEU A 86 -25.82 8.86 -12.49
N LYS A 87 -26.33 9.59 -11.51
CA LYS A 87 -27.64 10.25 -11.55
C LYS A 87 -27.45 11.68 -12.04
N ASN A 88 -28.33 12.12 -12.94
CA ASN A 88 -28.28 13.45 -13.58
C ASN A 88 -26.94 13.78 -14.27
N GLY A 89 -26.11 12.78 -14.55
CA GLY A 89 -24.81 12.94 -15.21
C GLY A 89 -23.64 13.34 -14.31
N TYR A 90 -23.84 13.61 -13.03
CA TYR A 90 -22.77 14.07 -12.13
C TYR A 90 -22.77 13.43 -10.73
N GLU A 91 -23.91 12.93 -10.25
CA GLU A 91 -24.02 12.37 -8.90
C GLU A 91 -23.72 10.86 -8.93
N ALA A 92 -22.62 10.42 -8.33
CA ALA A 92 -22.26 9.00 -8.29
C ALA A 92 -23.11 8.25 -7.26
N ILE A 93 -23.97 7.34 -7.75
CA ILE A 93 -24.97 6.63 -6.94
C ILE A 93 -24.69 5.13 -6.77
N GLY A 94 -23.77 4.58 -7.54
CA GLY A 94 -23.35 3.19 -7.42
C GLY A 94 -22.27 2.80 -8.40
N VAL A 95 -21.94 1.51 -8.41
CA VAL A 95 -21.04 0.91 -9.39
C VAL A 95 -21.67 -0.35 -9.99
N GLN A 96 -21.45 -0.53 -11.28
CA GLN A 96 -21.65 -1.80 -11.97
C GLN A 96 -20.34 -2.59 -11.91
N PHE A 97 -20.45 -3.88 -11.61
CA PHE A 97 -19.32 -4.79 -11.54
C PHE A 97 -19.61 -6.09 -12.28
N ARG A 98 -18.56 -6.80 -12.68
CA ARG A 98 -18.61 -8.17 -13.20
C ARG A 98 -17.95 -9.13 -12.22
N ARG A 99 -18.63 -10.23 -11.91
CA ARG A 99 -18.12 -11.31 -11.06
C ARG A 99 -18.58 -12.65 -11.60
N SER A 100 -17.65 -13.58 -11.78
CA SER A 100 -17.96 -14.93 -12.30
C SER A 100 -18.78 -14.93 -13.61
N GLY A 101 -18.50 -13.98 -14.50
CA GLY A 101 -19.20 -13.84 -15.78
C GLY A 101 -20.56 -13.12 -15.72
N THR A 102 -21.06 -12.79 -14.53
CA THR A 102 -22.34 -12.08 -14.37
C THR A 102 -22.10 -10.62 -13.96
N SER A 103 -22.87 -9.70 -14.52
CA SER A 103 -22.87 -8.30 -14.10
C SER A 103 -23.85 -8.06 -12.95
N GLY A 104 -23.47 -7.18 -12.03
CA GLY A 104 -24.28 -6.77 -10.88
C GLY A 104 -24.09 -5.30 -10.54
N VAL A 105 -24.91 -4.78 -9.64
CA VAL A 105 -24.89 -3.38 -9.22
C VAL A 105 -24.83 -3.29 -7.69
N VAL A 106 -23.97 -2.42 -7.17
CA VAL A 106 -24.00 -1.98 -5.76
C VAL A 106 -24.28 -0.48 -5.74
N LYS A 107 -25.27 -0.07 -4.95
CA LYS A 107 -25.57 1.35 -4.70
C LYS A 107 -24.85 1.84 -3.44
N ALA A 108 -24.39 3.09 -3.47
CA ALA A 108 -23.82 3.76 -2.31
C ALA A 108 -24.77 4.85 -1.82
N LYS A 109 -24.95 4.98 -0.50
CA LYS A 109 -25.82 6.01 0.09
C LYS A 109 -25.15 7.38 0.19
N ASN A 110 -23.83 7.40 0.39
CA ASN A 110 -23.10 8.62 0.76
C ASN A 110 -21.96 8.92 -0.22
N THR A 111 -21.06 7.96 -0.44
CA THR A 111 -19.80 8.24 -1.13
C THR A 111 -19.32 7.01 -1.89
N ILE A 112 -18.70 7.27 -3.04
CA ILE A 112 -17.99 6.30 -3.86
C ILE A 112 -16.56 6.79 -4.00
N VAL A 113 -15.59 5.95 -3.66
CA VAL A 113 -14.16 6.24 -3.81
C VAL A 113 -13.60 5.31 -4.87
N LEU A 114 -13.01 5.88 -5.91
CA LEU A 114 -12.32 5.12 -6.96
C LEU A 114 -10.84 5.03 -6.63
N TYR A 115 -10.33 3.80 -6.56
CA TYR A 115 -8.90 3.53 -6.43
C TYR A 115 -8.55 2.35 -7.35
N CYS A 116 -8.40 2.63 -8.65
CA CYS A 116 -7.76 1.71 -9.60
C CYS A 116 -6.41 2.31 -10.01
N ARG A 117 -5.34 1.51 -10.04
CA ARG A 117 -4.10 1.92 -10.70
C ARG A 117 -4.23 1.62 -12.19
N TYR A 118 -3.93 2.62 -13.03
CA TYR A 118 -3.89 2.56 -14.50
C TYR A 118 -4.91 1.57 -15.10
N CYS A 119 -6.16 2.04 -15.15
CA CYS A 119 -7.17 1.44 -16.01
C CYS A 119 -6.77 1.74 -17.48
N ARG A 120 -6.21 0.76 -18.20
CA ARG A 120 -6.04 0.85 -19.66
C ARG A 120 -7.39 0.71 -20.36
#